data_AF-A0A816EXM4-F1
#
_entry.id   AF-A0A816EXM4-F1
#
_cell.length_a   1.000
_cell.length_b   1.000
_cell.length_c   1.000
_cell.angle_alpha   90.00
_cell.angle_beta   90.00
_cell.angle_gamma   90.00
#
_symmetry.space_group_name_H-M   'P 1'
#
loop_
_entity.id
_entity.type
_entity.pdbx_description
1 polymer ?
#
loop_
_entity_poly.entity_id
_entity_poly.type
_entity_poly.pdbx_seq_one_letter_code
_entity_poly.pdbx_strand_id
1 'polypeptide(L)'
;MTLNLKAITTTITSQPTADEKLKPSSAEWNIELLESCNPVADGILYCCCACICEGLLHARAGEHFCSCALPGSSQSLRTKIRMVYGIKGSLFEDCWTSCIFCPCTLLQMKKELDHRNV
;
A
#
# COMPACT_ATOMS: atom_id res chain seq x y z
N MET A 1 49.43 -14.62 -37.86
CA MET A 1 48.35 -13.63 -38.05
C MET A 1 47.48 -13.65 -36.81
N THR A 2 47.76 -12.77 -35.85
CA THR A 2 47.12 -12.74 -34.53
C THR A 2 45.93 -11.77 -34.58
N LEU A 3 44.70 -12.30 -34.47
CA LEU A 3 43.49 -11.49 -34.32
C LEU A 3 43.27 -11.19 -32.84
N ASN A 4 43.40 -9.91 -32.46
CA ASN A 4 43.17 -9.43 -31.10
C ASN A 4 41.73 -8.89 -31.02
N LEU A 5 40.80 -9.71 -30.53
CA LEU A 5 39.43 -9.29 -30.26
C LEU A 5 39.36 -8.73 -28.83
N LYS A 6 39.48 -7.41 -28.72
CA LYS A 6 39.24 -6.69 -27.46
C LYS A 6 37.73 -6.64 -27.24
N ALA A 7 37.21 -7.52 -26.38
CA ALA A 7 35.82 -7.55 -25.99
C ALA A 7 35.43 -6.18 -25.40
N ILE A 8 34.49 -5.49 -26.05
CA ILE A 8 33.95 -4.22 -25.57
C ILE A 8 32.87 -4.55 -24.56
N THR A 9 33.22 -4.55 -23.28
CA THR A 9 32.26 -4.60 -22.17
C THR A 9 31.64 -3.21 -22.01
N THR A 10 30.52 -2.95 -22.68
CA THR A 10 29.68 -1.78 -22.38
C THR A 10 28.80 -2.09 -21.18
N THR A 11 29.26 -1.79 -19.98
CA THR A 11 28.39 -1.76 -18.80
C THR A 11 27.49 -0.53 -18.92
N ILE A 12 26.27 -0.71 -19.44
CA ILE A 12 25.23 0.32 -19.39
C ILE A 12 24.72 0.35 -17.94
N THR A 13 25.25 1.25 -17.13
CA THR A 13 24.71 1.58 -15.81
C THR A 13 24.05 2.96 -15.87
N SER A 14 22.97 3.09 -16.64
CA SER A 14 22.06 4.23 -16.50
C SER A 14 21.12 3.94 -15.34
N GLN A 15 21.57 4.19 -14.11
CA GLN A 15 20.64 4.33 -12.99
C GLN A 15 19.99 5.71 -13.09
N PRO A 16 18.67 5.84 -12.88
CA PRO A 16 18.04 7.15 -12.89
C PRO A 16 18.68 8.02 -11.81
N THR A 17 19.32 9.10 -12.23
CA THR A 17 19.81 10.13 -11.31
C THR A 17 18.62 10.63 -10.51
N ALA A 18 18.64 10.41 -9.19
CA ALA A 18 17.65 10.93 -8.26
C ALA A 18 17.83 12.45 -8.10
N ASP A 19 17.55 13.21 -9.16
CA ASP A 19 17.62 14.69 -9.15
C ASP A 19 16.23 15.34 -8.98
N GLU A 20 15.14 14.56 -9.06
CA GLU A 20 13.89 15.00 -8.48
C GLU A 20 13.98 14.87 -6.97
N LYS A 21 14.15 16.01 -6.29
CA LYS A 21 13.77 16.14 -4.88
C LYS A 21 12.39 15.50 -4.74
N LEU A 22 12.34 14.32 -4.12
CA LEU A 22 11.11 13.58 -3.87
C LEU A 22 10.14 14.57 -3.24
N LYS A 23 9.13 15.01 -4.01
CA LYS A 23 8.18 16.00 -3.52
C LYS A 23 7.55 15.37 -2.28
N PRO A 24 7.67 15.97 -1.08
CA PRO A 24 7.12 15.37 0.11
C PRO A 24 5.64 15.16 -0.13
N SER A 25 5.26 13.88 -0.09
CA SER A 25 3.89 13.40 -0.20
C SER A 25 2.98 14.28 0.67
N SER A 26 2.14 15.10 0.03
CA SER A 26 1.32 16.11 0.72
C SER A 26 -0.13 15.69 0.88
N ALA A 27 -0.56 14.57 0.28
CA ALA A 27 -1.94 14.12 0.40
C ALA A 27 -2.19 13.51 1.79
N GLU A 28 -3.40 13.67 2.27
CA GLU A 28 -3.90 13.06 3.50
C GLU A 28 -4.89 11.94 3.14
N TRP A 29 -5.19 11.07 4.10
CA TRP A 29 -6.27 10.10 3.94
C TRP A 29 -7.60 10.84 3.81
N ASN A 30 -8.52 10.34 2.99
CA ASN A 30 -9.84 10.94 2.83
C ASN A 30 -10.71 10.89 4.11
N ILE A 31 -10.39 9.98 5.04
CA ILE A 31 -11.08 9.86 6.32
C ILE A 31 -10.07 9.55 7.43
N GLU A 32 -10.31 10.08 8.63
CA GLU A 32 -9.52 9.76 9.82
C GLU A 32 -9.73 8.30 10.28
N LEU A 33 -8.70 7.74 10.94
CA LEU A 33 -8.68 6.30 11.27
C LEU A 33 -9.77 5.91 12.27
N LEU A 34 -10.03 6.74 13.28
CA LEU A 34 -11.05 6.44 14.30
C LEU A 34 -12.47 6.71 13.80
N GLU A 35 -12.61 7.73 12.95
CA GLU A 35 -13.89 8.02 12.28
C GLU A 35 -14.29 6.94 11.29
N SER A 36 -13.30 6.25 10.70
CA SER A 36 -13.57 5.14 9.79
C SER A 36 -14.39 4.04 10.48
N CYS A 37 -14.15 3.82 11.79
CA CYS A 37 -14.61 2.71 12.62
C CYS A 37 -15.89 2.97 13.43
N ASN A 38 -16.53 4.12 13.26
CA ASN A 38 -17.80 4.43 13.91
C ASN A 38 -18.80 3.28 13.64
N PRO A 39 -19.68 2.86 14.59
CA PRO A 39 -20.46 1.63 14.49
C PRO A 39 -21.59 1.77 13.47
N VAL A 40 -21.20 1.68 12.20
CA VAL A 40 -22.05 1.50 11.03
C VAL A 40 -21.94 0.01 10.65
N ALA A 41 -22.90 -0.54 9.89
CA ALA A 41 -22.90 -1.95 9.48
C ALA A 41 -21.54 -2.42 8.92
N ASP A 42 -20.85 -1.58 8.15
CA ASP A 42 -19.51 -1.84 7.62
C ASP A 42 -18.45 -2.04 8.71
N GLY A 43 -18.47 -1.25 9.80
CA GLY A 43 -17.51 -1.39 10.90
C GLY A 43 -17.65 -2.74 11.61
N ILE A 44 -18.88 -3.19 11.81
CA ILE A 44 -19.18 -4.50 12.41
C ILE A 44 -18.71 -5.62 11.47
N LEU A 45 -19.00 -5.52 10.18
CA LEU A 45 -18.57 -6.50 9.18
C LEU A 45 -17.05 -6.64 9.15
N TYR A 46 -16.31 -5.53 9.12
CA TYR A 46 -14.85 -5.55 9.10
C TYR A 46 -14.23 -6.06 10.42
N CYS A 47 -14.93 -5.89 11.55
CA CYS A 47 -14.52 -6.47 12.83
C CYS A 47 -14.72 -8.00 12.87
N CYS A 48 -15.88 -8.49 12.40
CA CYS A 48 -16.22 -9.91 12.44
C CYS A 48 -15.61 -10.72 11.29
N CYS A 49 -15.31 -10.10 10.16
CA CYS A 49 -14.88 -10.77 8.92
C CYS A 49 -13.65 -10.10 8.29
N ALA A 50 -12.70 -9.66 9.12
CA ALA A 50 -11.51 -8.91 8.70
C ALA A 50 -10.77 -9.57 7.52
N CYS A 51 -10.48 -10.87 7.59
CA CYS A 51 -9.74 -11.59 6.55
C CYS A 51 -10.47 -11.59 5.19
N ILE A 52 -11.80 -11.80 5.17
CA ILE A 52 -12.58 -11.75 3.94
C ILE A 52 -12.60 -10.33 3.37
N CYS A 53 -12.82 -9.33 4.22
CA CYS A 53 -12.87 -7.93 3.82
C CYS A 53 -11.51 -7.45 3.28
N GLU A 54 -10.42 -7.87 3.92
CA GLU A 54 -9.06 -7.61 3.47
C GLU A 54 -8.76 -8.28 2.14
N GLY A 55 -9.17 -9.54 1.95
CA GLY A 55 -9.00 -10.23 0.68
C GLY A 55 -9.74 -9.54 -0.48
N LEU A 56 -10.96 -9.04 -0.24
CA LEU A 56 -11.67 -8.22 -1.23
C LEU A 56 -10.92 -6.92 -1.53
N LEU A 57 -10.30 -6.32 -0.52
CA LEU A 57 -9.52 -5.10 -0.67
C LEU A 57 -8.23 -5.35 -1.47
N HIS A 58 -7.55 -6.47 -1.25
CA HIS A 58 -6.43 -6.91 -2.10
C HIS A 58 -6.88 -7.07 -3.56
N ALA A 59 -8.02 -7.73 -3.80
CA ALA A 59 -8.56 -7.88 -5.15
C ALA A 59 -8.81 -6.52 -5.83
N ARG A 60 -9.39 -5.55 -5.11
CA ARG A 60 -9.57 -4.17 -5.60
C ARG A 60 -8.25 -3.44 -5.85
N ALA A 61 -7.24 -3.70 -5.03
CA ALA A 61 -5.89 -3.15 -5.21
C ALA A 61 -5.06 -3.89 -6.27
N GLY A 62 -5.66 -4.81 -7.05
CA GLY A 62 -4.98 -5.56 -8.11
C GLY A 62 -4.07 -6.69 -7.59
N GLU A 63 -4.32 -7.19 -6.38
CA GLU A 63 -3.62 -8.33 -5.78
C GLU A 63 -4.54 -9.55 -5.66
N HIS A 64 -3.95 -10.71 -5.35
CA HIS A 64 -4.73 -11.92 -5.15
C HIS A 64 -5.54 -11.85 -3.86
N PHE A 65 -6.79 -12.32 -3.86
CA PHE A 65 -7.66 -12.33 -2.69
C PHE A 65 -6.98 -12.99 -1.46
N CYS A 66 -6.31 -14.13 -1.66
CA CYS A 66 -5.65 -14.85 -0.56
C CYS A 66 -4.40 -14.15 0.01
N SER A 67 -3.98 -13.00 -0.52
CA SER A 67 -2.89 -12.22 0.07
C SER A 67 -3.18 -11.81 1.52
N CYS A 68 -4.45 -11.73 1.92
CA CYS A 68 -4.89 -11.47 3.30
C CYS A 68 -4.45 -12.55 4.32
N ALA A 69 -4.04 -13.74 3.85
CA ALA A 69 -3.54 -14.80 4.72
C ALA A 69 -2.04 -14.65 5.04
N LEU A 70 -1.35 -13.72 4.38
CA LEU A 70 0.08 -13.49 4.60
C LEU A 70 0.29 -12.65 5.85
N PRO A 71 1.30 -12.97 6.68
CA PRO A 71 1.63 -12.13 7.82
C PRO A 71 2.03 -10.73 7.34
N GLY A 72 1.36 -9.71 7.86
CA GLY A 72 1.59 -8.33 7.47
C GLY A 72 0.96 -7.93 6.13
N SER A 73 -0.03 -8.67 5.65
CA SER A 73 -0.83 -8.30 4.48
C SER A 73 -1.43 -6.89 4.60
N SER A 74 -1.99 -6.56 5.76
CA SER A 74 -2.71 -5.31 5.99
C SER A 74 -1.78 -4.09 5.96
N GLN A 75 -0.63 -4.17 6.63
CA GLN A 75 0.40 -3.13 6.59
C GLN A 75 0.97 -2.97 5.17
N SER A 76 1.16 -4.07 4.44
CA SER A 76 1.69 -4.04 3.07
C SER A 76 0.70 -3.36 2.13
N LEU A 77 -0.58 -3.74 2.22
CA LEU A 77 -1.66 -3.14 1.44
C LEU A 77 -1.83 -1.65 1.75
N ARG A 78 -1.76 -1.26 3.03
CA ARG A 78 -1.81 0.14 3.45
C ARG A 78 -0.65 0.95 2.89
N THR A 79 0.57 0.44 3.02
CA THR A 79 1.76 1.08 2.46
C THR A 79 1.64 1.20 0.94
N LYS A 80 1.14 0.17 0.25
CA LYS A 80 0.91 0.24 -1.20
C LYS A 80 -0.06 1.38 -1.56
N ILE A 81 -1.23 1.43 -0.95
CA ILE A 81 -2.23 2.48 -1.18
C ILE A 81 -1.61 3.86 -0.92
N ARG A 82 -0.89 4.00 0.19
CA ARG A 82 -0.21 5.25 0.56
C ARG A 82 0.82 5.69 -0.48
N MET A 83 1.64 4.76 -0.97
CA MET A 83 2.66 5.04 -1.98
C MET A 83 2.06 5.36 -3.35
N VAL A 84 1.02 4.63 -3.76
CA VAL A 84 0.32 4.84 -5.05
C VAL A 84 -0.37 6.19 -5.10
N TYR A 85 -1.01 6.61 -4.01
CA TYR A 85 -1.77 7.86 -3.96
C TYR A 85 -1.00 9.04 -3.37
N GLY A 86 0.28 8.87 -3.03
CA GLY A 86 1.11 9.93 -2.44
C GLY A 86 0.52 10.48 -1.14
N ILE A 87 0.06 9.59 -0.26
CA ILE A 87 -0.47 9.92 1.07
C ILE A 87 0.70 9.95 2.07
N LYS A 88 0.74 10.96 2.94
CA LYS A 88 1.81 11.11 3.94
C LYS A 88 1.77 10.00 4.99
N GLY A 89 2.93 9.61 5.51
CA GLY A 89 3.06 8.64 6.59
C GLY A 89 4.34 7.80 6.48
N SER A 90 4.53 6.91 7.44
CA SER A 90 5.69 6.03 7.55
C SER A 90 5.29 4.55 7.59
N LEU A 91 6.23 3.67 7.23
CA LEU A 91 6.03 2.22 7.36
C LEU A 91 5.75 1.80 8.81
N PHE A 92 6.36 2.50 9.77
CA PHE A 92 6.13 2.23 11.19
C PHE A 92 4.70 2.59 11.62
N GLU A 93 4.19 3.74 11.18
CA GLU A 93 2.79 4.10 11.40
C GLU A 93 1.84 3.11 10.73
N ASP A 94 2.15 2.66 9.51
CA ASP A 94 1.34 1.67 8.79
C ASP A 94 1.29 0.32 9.56
N CYS A 95 2.43 -0.13 10.10
CA CYS A 95 2.50 -1.34 10.93
C CYS A 95 1.71 -1.17 12.22
N TRP A 96 1.95 -0.08 12.97
CA TRP A 96 1.31 0.18 14.25
C TRP A 96 -0.22 0.29 14.13
N THR A 97 -0.70 1.06 13.15
CA THR A 97 -2.13 1.24 12.89
C THR A 97 -2.80 -0.05 12.44
N SER A 98 -2.15 -0.81 11.55
CA SER A 98 -2.68 -2.10 11.08
C SER A 98 -2.72 -3.17 12.18
N CYS A 99 -1.76 -3.15 13.12
CA CYS A 99 -1.74 -4.11 14.24
C CYS A 99 -2.81 -3.81 15.29
N ILE A 100 -2.95 -2.55 15.70
CA ILE A 100 -3.80 -2.16 16.85
C ILE A 100 -5.23 -1.88 16.41
N PHE A 101 -5.39 -1.25 15.25
CA PHE A 101 -6.69 -0.81 14.72
C PHE A 101 -6.98 -1.50 13.39
N CYS A 102 -6.71 -2.79 13.28
CA CYS A 102 -6.89 -3.58 12.05
C CYS A 102 -8.24 -3.32 11.34
N PRO A 103 -9.42 -3.46 11.99
CA PRO A 103 -10.70 -3.26 11.29
C PRO A 103 -10.88 -1.83 10.79
N CYS A 104 -10.48 -0.85 11.59
CA CYS A 104 -10.56 0.57 11.24
C CYS A 104 -9.60 0.93 10.10
N THR A 105 -8.42 0.31 10.09
CA THR A 105 -7.41 0.47 9.04
C THR A 105 -7.91 -0.07 7.71
N LEU A 106 -8.48 -1.29 7.72
CA LEU A 106 -9.08 -1.89 6.54
C LEU A 106 -10.26 -1.05 6.00
N LEU A 107 -11.09 -0.51 6.88
CA LEU A 107 -12.23 0.32 6.48
C LEU A 107 -11.80 1.71 5.98
N GLN A 108 -10.74 2.30 6.56
CA GLN A 108 -10.12 3.53 6.05
C GLN A 108 -9.60 3.30 4.62
N MET A 109 -8.91 2.17 4.38
CA MET A 109 -8.43 1.83 3.03
C MET A 109 -9.57 1.58 2.04
N LYS A 110 -10.65 0.91 2.46
CA LYS A 110 -11.86 0.75 1.63
C LYS A 110 -12.42 2.10 1.20
N LYS A 111 -12.64 3.00 2.16
CA LYS A 111 -13.18 4.34 1.92
C LYS A 111 -12.25 5.19 1.05
N GLU A 112 -10.93 4.98 1.16
CA GLU A 112 -9.95 5.60 0.27
C GLU A 112 -10.10 5.09 -1.17
N LEU A 113 -10.18 3.76 -1.39
CA LEU A 113 -10.40 3.21 -2.73
C LEU A 113 -11.74 3.63 -3.33
N ASP A 114 -12.80 3.67 -2.52
CA ASP A 114 -14.12 4.19 -2.91
C ASP A 114 -14.02 5.66 -3.35
N HIS A 115 -13.30 6.50 -2.59
CA HIS A 115 -13.07 7.91 -2.94
C HIS A 115 -12.28 8.07 -4.25
N ARG A 116 -11.35 7.15 -4.52
CA ARG A 116 -10.51 7.14 -5.73
C ARG A 116 -11.19 6.44 -6.92
N ASN A 117 -12.44 5.95 -6.76
CA ASN A 117 -13.22 5.20 -7.76
C ASN A 117 -12.52 3.92 -8.30
N VAL A 118 -11.86 3.16 -7.42
CA VAL A 118 -11.16 1.90 -7.77
C VAL A 118 -11.86 0.68 -7.19
#